data_AF-A0A2Z5JCJ7-F1
#
_entry.id   AF-A0A2Z5JCJ7-F1
#
_cell.length_a   1.000
_cell.length_b   1.000
_cell.length_c   1.000
_cell.angle_alpha   90.00
_cell.angle_beta   90.00
_cell.angle_gamma   90.00
#
_symmetry.space_group_name_H-M   'P 1'
#
loop_
_entity.id
_entity.type
_entity.pdbx_description
1 polymer ?
#
loop_
_entity_poly.entity_id
_entity_poly.type
_entity_poly.pdbx_seq_one_letter_code
_entity_poly.pdbx_strand_id
1 'polypeptide(L)'
;MWKPALVTAGVIPEPKPGERHQAAREHGMHALRHFYASVLLDAGENIKALSQYLGHSDPGFTLRVYTHLMPSSEGRTRKAVDSMYEAVDSAPDGPQTAQGG
;
A
#
# COMPACT_ATOMS: atom_id res chain seq x y z
N MET A 1 17.79 19.07 -9.36
CA MET A 1 16.44 19.57 -9.68
C MET A 1 15.78 20.27 -8.50
N TRP A 2 15.55 19.64 -7.33
CA TRP A 2 14.73 20.21 -6.25
C TRP A 2 15.51 20.82 -5.08
N LYS A 3 16.78 20.44 -4.90
CA LYS A 3 17.64 20.96 -3.82
C LYS A 3 17.82 22.49 -3.85
N PRO A 4 18.02 23.15 -5.01
CA PRO A 4 18.05 24.62 -5.07
C PRO A 4 16.74 25.25 -4.60
N ALA A 5 15.60 24.68 -4.97
CA ALA A 5 14.29 25.17 -4.53
C ALA A 5 14.11 25.05 -3.01
N LEU A 6 14.65 23.98 -2.39
CA LEU A 6 14.62 23.81 -0.93
C LEU A 6 15.54 24.80 -0.20
N VAL A 7 16.66 25.18 -0.81
CA VAL A 7 17.52 26.26 -0.29
C VAL A 7 16.79 27.60 -0.38
N THR A 8 16.18 27.91 -1.53
CA THR A 8 15.38 29.14 -1.71
C THR A 8 14.22 29.23 -0.72
N ALA A 9 13.56 28.10 -0.43
CA ALA A 9 12.48 28.03 0.55
C ALA A 9 12.96 28.03 2.02
N GLY A 10 14.27 28.06 2.29
CA GLY A 10 14.85 28.06 3.63
C GLY A 10 14.74 26.72 4.38
N VAL A 11 14.40 25.63 3.68
CA VAL A 11 14.19 24.30 4.28
C VAL A 11 15.51 23.58 4.54
N ILE A 12 16.53 23.83 3.71
CA ILE A 12 17.90 23.35 3.92
C ILE A 12 18.90 24.49 3.73
N PRO A 13 20.04 24.48 4.44
CA PRO A 13 21.06 25.51 4.29
C PRO A 13 21.72 25.46 2.91
N GLU A 14 22.18 26.61 2.44
CA GLU A 14 22.98 26.72 1.23
C GLU A 14 24.32 25.99 1.43
N PRO A 15 24.76 25.14 0.47
CA PRO A 15 26.03 24.44 0.60
C PRO A 15 27.20 25.42 0.52
N LYS A 16 28.28 25.14 1.24
CA LYS A 16 29.52 25.90 1.11
C LYS A 16 30.13 25.71 -0.29
N PRO A 17 30.94 26.67 -0.78
CA PRO A 17 31.63 26.52 -2.06
C PRO A 17 32.42 25.21 -2.15
N GLY A 18 32.14 24.40 -3.18
CA GLY A 18 32.77 23.09 -3.39
C GLY A 18 32.08 21.92 -2.69
N GLU A 19 31.10 22.15 -1.82
CA GLU A 19 30.35 21.09 -1.15
C GLU A 19 29.07 20.70 -1.90
N ARG A 20 28.60 19.47 -1.66
CA ARG A 20 27.29 19.01 -2.15
C ARG A 20 26.20 19.46 -1.18
N HIS A 21 25.06 19.88 -1.73
CA HIS A 21 23.83 20.09 -0.97
C HIS A 21 23.51 18.89 -0.05
N GLN A 22 23.15 19.17 1.21
CA GLN A 22 22.76 18.16 2.19
C GLN A 22 21.64 17.24 1.69
N ALA A 23 21.56 16.05 2.26
CA ALA A 23 20.50 15.10 1.96
C ALA A 23 19.18 15.55 2.61
N ALA A 24 18.24 16.04 1.81
CA ALA A 24 16.91 16.44 2.25
C ALA A 24 15.89 15.31 2.05
N ARG A 25 16.08 14.17 2.73
CA ARG A 25 15.18 13.00 2.54
C ARG A 25 13.74 13.32 2.92
N GLU A 26 13.55 14.08 3.99
CA GLU A 26 12.24 14.44 4.54
C GLU A 26 11.52 15.56 3.76
N HIS A 27 12.24 16.25 2.87
CA HIS A 27 11.72 17.45 2.21
C HIS A 27 11.78 17.40 0.68
N GLY A 28 11.89 16.23 0.07
CA GLY A 28 11.56 16.16 -1.35
C GLY A 28 11.21 14.79 -1.86
N MET A 29 11.80 14.32 -2.96
CA MET A 29 11.26 13.17 -3.71
C MET A 29 11.12 11.90 -2.88
N HIS A 30 11.91 11.75 -1.81
CA HIS A 30 11.74 10.63 -0.89
C HIS A 30 10.47 10.79 -0.03
N ALA A 31 10.24 11.96 0.58
CA ALA A 31 8.97 12.26 1.23
C ALA A 31 7.76 12.14 0.29
N LEU A 32 7.88 12.60 -0.96
CA LEU A 32 6.81 12.43 -1.95
C LEU A 32 6.55 10.95 -2.28
N ARG A 33 7.61 10.14 -2.41
CA ARG A 33 7.48 8.68 -2.57
C ARG A 33 6.76 8.05 -1.38
N HIS A 34 7.09 8.48 -0.16
CA HIS A 34 6.40 8.02 1.05
C HIS A 34 4.92 8.41 1.05
N PHE A 35 4.61 9.67 0.77
CA PHE A 35 3.24 10.15 0.68
C PHE A 35 2.41 9.36 -0.34
N TYR A 36 2.95 9.16 -1.55
CA TYR A 36 2.28 8.39 -2.59
C TYR A 36 1.99 6.94 -2.16
N ALA A 37 2.97 6.27 -1.53
CA ALA A 37 2.79 4.93 -1.00
C ALA A 37 1.71 4.87 0.10
N SER A 38 1.71 5.84 1.02
CA SER A 38 0.71 5.93 2.09
C SER A 38 -0.71 6.06 1.55
N VAL A 39 -0.95 6.95 0.60
CA VAL A 39 -2.29 7.16 0.02
C VAL A 39 -2.80 5.90 -0.68
N LEU A 40 -1.95 5.23 -1.47
CA LEU A 40 -2.37 4.03 -2.19
C LEU A 40 -2.66 2.84 -1.25
N LEU A 41 -1.85 2.63 -0.22
CA LEU A 41 -2.08 1.53 0.72
C LEU A 41 -3.30 1.77 1.61
N ASP A 42 -3.56 3.02 2.01
CA ASP A 42 -4.78 3.38 2.73
C ASP A 42 -6.03 3.13 1.87
N ALA A 43 -5.96 3.40 0.57
CA ALA A 43 -7.02 3.08 -0.40
C ALA A 43 -7.17 1.56 -0.66
N GLY A 44 -6.32 0.71 -0.08
CA GLY A 44 -6.38 -0.75 -0.22
C GLY A 44 -5.67 -1.33 -1.44
N GLU A 45 -4.76 -0.57 -2.06
CA GLU A 45 -3.98 -1.01 -3.22
C GLU A 45 -3.10 -2.23 -2.89
N ASN A 46 -2.79 -3.03 -3.91
CA ASN A 46 -1.97 -4.22 -3.73
C ASN A 46 -0.47 -3.87 -3.57
N ILE A 47 0.21 -4.47 -2.58
CA ILE A 47 1.63 -4.22 -2.33
C ILE A 47 2.55 -4.52 -3.54
N LYS A 48 2.19 -5.50 -4.37
CA LYS A 48 2.92 -5.84 -5.60
C LYS A 48 2.71 -4.77 -6.67
N ALA A 49 1.49 -4.26 -6.81
CA ALA A 49 1.19 -3.16 -7.73
C ALA A 49 1.94 -1.89 -7.31
N LEU A 50 1.90 -1.54 -6.02
CA LEU A 50 2.69 -0.44 -5.47
C LEU A 50 4.19 -0.62 -5.76
N SER A 51 4.71 -1.83 -5.57
CA SER A 51 6.12 -2.14 -5.89
C SER A 51 6.48 -1.83 -7.34
N GLN A 52 5.59 -2.16 -8.29
CA GLN A 52 5.79 -1.87 -9.70
C GLN A 52 5.75 -0.36 -9.97
N TYR A 53 4.79 0.37 -9.41
CA TYR A 53 4.70 1.84 -9.56
C TYR A 53 5.93 2.56 -9.01
N LEU A 54 6.49 2.06 -7.91
CA LEU A 54 7.70 2.61 -7.30
C LEU A 54 9.00 2.17 -7.99
N GLY A 55 8.90 1.26 -8.98
CA GLY A 55 10.05 0.70 -9.70
C GLY A 55 10.93 -0.20 -8.84
N HIS A 56 10.38 -0.82 -7.79
CA HIS A 56 11.11 -1.77 -6.96
C HIS A 56 11.11 -3.15 -7.62
N SER A 57 12.30 -3.70 -7.83
CA SER A 57 12.51 -5.04 -8.40
C SER A 57 12.10 -6.17 -7.46
N ASP A 58 12.16 -5.93 -6.15
CA ASP A 58 11.75 -6.87 -5.09
C ASP A 58 10.49 -6.34 -4.37
N PRO A 59 9.30 -6.95 -4.58
CA PRO A 59 8.11 -6.64 -3.79
C PRO A 59 8.29 -6.86 -2.29
N GLY A 60 9.16 -7.77 -1.87
CA GLY A 60 9.52 -7.97 -0.48
C GLY A 60 10.17 -6.74 0.15
N PHE A 61 10.97 -5.99 -0.62
CA PHE A 61 11.52 -4.70 -0.18
C PHE A 61 10.40 -3.69 0.08
N THR A 62 9.46 -3.55 -0.87
CA THR A 62 8.29 -2.66 -0.71
C THR A 62 7.48 -3.03 0.52
N LEU A 63 7.20 -4.33 0.71
CA LEU A 63 6.47 -4.83 1.86
C LEU A 63 7.18 -4.47 3.18
N ARG A 64 8.48 -4.77 3.32
CA ARG A 64 9.25 -4.45 4.53
C ARG A 64 9.22 -2.96 4.88
N VAL A 65 9.25 -2.09 3.88
CA VAL A 65 9.24 -0.64 4.09
C VAL A 65 7.86 -0.12 4.46
N TYR A 66 6.79 -0.62 3.83
CA TYR A 66 5.47 0.03 3.91
C TYR A 66 4.38 -0.78 4.63
N THR A 67 4.66 -1.99 5.13
CA THR A 67 3.64 -2.84 5.78
C THR A 67 2.92 -2.16 6.96
N HIS A 68 3.59 -1.21 7.63
CA HIS A 68 3.02 -0.47 8.77
C HIS A 68 1.91 0.50 8.37
N LEU A 69 1.76 0.80 7.08
CA LEU A 69 0.70 1.65 6.53
C LEU A 69 -0.52 0.85 6.10
N MET A 70 -0.43 -0.48 6.06
CA MET A 70 -1.53 -1.32 5.61
C MET A 70 -2.60 -1.43 6.71
N PRO A 71 -3.88 -1.14 6.40
CA PRO A 71 -4.96 -1.34 7.35
C PRO A 71 -5.06 -2.81 7.78
N SER A 72 -5.39 -3.06 9.05
CA SER A 72 -5.68 -4.42 9.51
C SER A 72 -6.81 -5.04 8.67
N SER A 73 -6.63 -6.28 8.27
CA SER A 73 -7.59 -7.02 7.45
C SER A 73 -8.42 -8.03 8.24
N GLU A 74 -8.16 -8.24 9.53
CA GLU A 74 -8.75 -9.33 10.32
C GLU A 74 -10.29 -9.42 10.21
N GLY A 75 -10.98 -8.31 10.42
CA GLY A 75 -12.45 -8.28 10.33
C GLY A 75 -12.97 -8.54 8.91
N ARG A 76 -12.29 -8.00 7.88
CA ARG A 76 -12.63 -8.22 6.47
C ARG A 76 -12.41 -9.68 6.08
N THR A 77 -11.29 -10.26 6.52
CA THR A 77 -10.93 -11.65 6.27
C THR A 77 -11.95 -12.60 6.90
N ARG A 78 -12.31 -12.38 8.17
CA ARG A 78 -13.34 -13.17 8.84
C ARG A 78 -14.66 -13.12 8.06
N LYS A 79 -15.16 -11.91 7.78
CA LYS A 79 -16.42 -11.71 7.05
C LYS A 79 -16.42 -12.41 5.68
N ALA A 80 -15.30 -12.38 4.97
CA ALA A 80 -15.19 -13.02 3.65
C ALA A 80 -15.30 -14.55 3.75
N VAL A 81 -14.72 -15.16 4.78
CA VAL A 81 -14.83 -16.60 5.04
C VAL A 81 -16.26 -16.96 5.48
N ASP A 82 -16.83 -16.21 6.41
CA ASP A 82 -18.21 -16.45 6.89
C ASP A 82 -19.22 -16.40 5.73
N SER A 83 -19.12 -15.39 4.87
CA SER A 83 -19.98 -15.23 3.69
C SER A 83 -19.89 -16.40 2.70
N MET A 84 -18.71 -17.03 2.59
CA MET A 84 -18.51 -18.19 1.72
C MET A 84 -19.23 -19.43 2.25
N TYR A 85 -19.21 -19.66 3.56
CA TYR A 85 -19.94 -20.77 4.19
C TYR A 85 -21.46 -20.57 4.16
N GLU A 86 -21.96 -19.36 4.45
CA GLU A 86 -23.39 -19.05 4.36
C GLU A 86 -23.96 -19.27 2.95
N ALA A 87 -23.17 -18.98 1.91
CA ALA A 87 -23.55 -19.22 0.52
C ALA A 87 -23.63 -20.73 0.18
N VAL A 88 -22.80 -21.55 0.82
CA VAL A 88 -22.81 -23.02 0.64
C VAL A 88 -24.00 -23.65 1.37
N ASP A 89 -24.30 -23.22 2.60
CA ASP A 89 -25.43 -23.73 3.37
C ASP A 89 -26.80 -23.36 2.77
N SER A 90 -26.85 -22.31 1.95
CA SER A 90 -28.06 -21.85 1.26
C SER A 90 -28.36 -22.60 -0.05
N ALA A 91 -27.47 -23.48 -0.51
CA ALA A 91 -27.74 -24.35 -1.66
C ALA A 91 -28.69 -25.49 -1.24
N PRO A 92 -29.88 -25.65 -1.88
CA PRO A 92 -30.80 -26.70 -1.51
C PRO A 92 -30.31 -28.04 -2.07
N ASP A 93 -29.36 -28.68 -1.36
CA ASP A 93 -28.94 -30.07 -1.61
C ASP A 93 -29.95 -31.07 -1.01
N GLY A 94 -31.24 -30.79 -1.19
CA GLY A 94 -32.31 -31.73 -0.85
C GLY A 94 -32.61 -32.61 -2.06
N PRO A 95 -32.38 -33.94 -2.04
CA PRO A 95 -32.86 -34.79 -3.12
C PRO A 95 -34.38 -34.69 -3.16
N GLN A 96 -34.93 -34.28 -4.30
CA GLN A 96 -36.35 -34.36 -4.60
C GLN A 96 -36.72 -35.84 -4.72
N THR A 97 -36.96 -36.48 -3.57
CA THR A 97 -37.55 -37.82 -3.56
C THR A 97 -39.00 -37.67 -4.00
N ALA A 98 -39.29 -38.29 -5.14
CA ALA A 98 -40.59 -38.33 -5.77
C ALA A 98 -41.68 -38.80 -4.79
N GLN A 99 -42.64 -37.93 -4.50
CA GLN A 99 -43.96 -38.33 -4.03
C GLN A 99 -44.72 -38.83 -5.25
N GLY A 100 -44.77 -40.14 -5.44
CA GLY A 100 -45.57 -40.77 -6.49
C GLY A 100 -45.90 -42.21 -6.14
N GLY A 101 -47.20 -42.48 -5.94
CA GLY A 101 -47.78 -43.83 -5.91
C GLY A 101 -48.50 -44.17 -4.63
#